data_AF-A0A2P5TIC1-F1
#
_entry.id   AF-A0A2P5TIC1-F1
#
_cell.length_a   1.000
_cell.length_b   1.000
_cell.length_c   1.000
_cell.angle_alpha   90.00
_cell.angle_beta   90.00
_cell.angle_gamma   90.00
#
_symmetry.space_group_name_H-M   'P 1'
#
loop_
_entity.id
_entity.type
_entity.pdbx_description
1 polymer ?
#
loop_
_entity_poly.entity_id
_entity_poly.type
_entity_poly.pdbx_seq_one_letter_code
_entity_poly.pdbx_strand_id
1 'polypeptide(L)'
;MRNFLLLVLLLFMNQANALPTRAYVATEEQERSALCAIEELPNTVHQNLLDASLRFLSDQDRIAISEAYQVDDVPRSLTRCYPVHAAITLGKSYSEREFAHFYDLSERFMRFHLLLEVAKKSGRLTPKQIGKAKEANFESMRKINLELY
;
A
#
# COMPACT_ATOMS: atom_id res chain seq x y z
N MET A 1 42.56 -31.34 -9.50
CA MET A 1 41.53 -30.85 -8.54
C MET A 1 41.57 -29.32 -8.42
N ARG A 2 41.45 -28.57 -9.53
CA ARG A 2 41.53 -27.10 -9.51
C ARG A 2 40.37 -26.41 -10.24
N ASN A 3 39.61 -27.18 -11.03
CA ASN A 3 38.41 -26.70 -11.76
C ASN A 3 37.10 -26.86 -10.98
N PHE A 4 37.10 -27.62 -9.87
CA PHE A 4 35.87 -27.85 -9.09
C PHE A 4 35.53 -26.67 -8.17
N LEU A 5 36.54 -25.91 -7.70
CA LEU A 5 36.33 -24.75 -6.84
C LEU A 5 35.72 -23.55 -7.60
N LEU A 6 36.04 -23.40 -8.89
CA LEU A 6 35.50 -22.33 -9.74
C LEU A 6 34.02 -22.56 -10.10
N LEU A 7 33.59 -23.80 -10.28
CA LEU A 7 32.16 -24.11 -10.52
C LEU A 7 31.30 -23.86 -9.27
N VAL A 8 31.84 -24.13 -8.09
CA VAL A 8 31.14 -23.89 -6.82
C VAL A 8 30.98 -22.39 -6.56
N LEU A 9 32.00 -21.57 -6.86
CA LEU A 9 31.89 -20.11 -6.78
C LEU A 9 30.88 -19.52 -7.79
N LEU A 10 30.78 -20.07 -9.00
CA LEU A 10 29.78 -19.65 -9.98
C LEU A 10 28.34 -20.06 -9.61
N LEU A 11 28.17 -21.13 -8.83
CA LEU A 11 26.85 -21.55 -8.32
C LEU A 11 26.38 -20.69 -7.13
N PHE A 12 27.30 -20.14 -6.32
CA PHE A 12 26.95 -19.22 -5.23
C PHE A 12 26.72 -17.77 -5.69
N MET A 13 27.15 -17.39 -6.90
CA MET A 13 26.86 -16.07 -7.47
C MET A 13 25.50 -16.00 -8.20
N ASN A 14 24.77 -17.12 -8.31
CA ASN A 14 23.43 -17.15 -8.92
C ASN A 14 22.28 -16.88 -7.94
N GLN A 15 22.57 -16.54 -6.67
CA GLN A 15 21.62 -15.75 -5.88
C GLN A 15 21.84 -14.26 -6.16
N ALA A 16 21.74 -13.90 -7.45
CA ALA A 16 21.47 -12.53 -7.81
C ALA A 16 20.12 -12.18 -7.15
N ASN A 17 20.16 -11.35 -6.11
CA ASN A 17 19.00 -10.59 -5.69
C ASN A 17 18.51 -9.84 -6.92
N ALA A 18 17.57 -10.43 -7.66
CA ALA A 18 16.93 -9.76 -8.77
C ALA A 18 16.41 -8.44 -8.22
N LEU A 19 16.78 -7.33 -8.87
CA LEU A 19 16.24 -6.02 -8.51
C LEU A 19 14.71 -6.14 -8.42
N PRO A 20 14.09 -5.56 -7.39
CA PRO A 20 12.64 -5.63 -7.25
C PRO A 20 11.97 -5.14 -8.54
N THR A 21 10.94 -5.87 -8.98
CA THR A 21 10.21 -5.50 -10.19
C THR A 21 9.58 -4.12 -10.03
N ARG A 22 9.31 -3.42 -11.14
CA ARG A 22 8.61 -2.12 -11.10
C ARG A 22 7.28 -2.23 -10.36
N ALA A 23 6.54 -3.31 -10.55
CA ALA A 23 5.32 -3.60 -9.79
C ALA A 23 5.54 -3.73 -8.28
N TYR A 24 6.62 -4.37 -7.83
CA TYR A 24 6.95 -4.46 -6.41
C TYR A 24 7.27 -3.07 -5.84
N VAL A 25 8.12 -2.29 -6.52
CA VAL A 25 8.47 -0.92 -6.11
C VAL A 25 7.23 -0.03 -6.04
N ALA A 26 6.37 -0.08 -7.06
CA ALA A 26 5.11 0.65 -7.08
C ALA A 26 4.22 0.29 -5.88
N THR A 27 4.15 -0.99 -5.53
CA THR A 27 3.36 -1.46 -4.38
C THR A 27 3.88 -0.88 -3.07
N GLU A 28 5.20 -0.90 -2.85
CA GLU A 28 5.79 -0.30 -1.64
C GLU A 28 5.61 1.23 -1.61
N GLU A 29 5.78 1.91 -2.74
CA GLU A 29 5.61 3.36 -2.85
C GLU A 29 4.15 3.78 -2.61
N GLN A 30 3.18 2.98 -3.06
CA GLN A 30 1.76 3.18 -2.79
C GLN A 30 1.44 2.98 -1.30
N GLU A 31 1.96 1.92 -0.67
CA GLU A 31 1.78 1.69 0.78
C GLU A 31 2.39 2.84 1.60
N ARG A 32 3.60 3.28 1.26
CA ARG A 32 4.25 4.43 1.91
C ARG A 32 3.47 5.73 1.72
N SER A 33 2.99 5.99 0.51
CA SER A 33 2.16 7.16 0.20
C SER A 33 0.86 7.16 1.01
N ALA A 34 0.24 5.99 1.15
CA ALA A 34 -0.97 5.82 1.95
C ALA A 34 -0.75 6.08 3.45
N LEU A 35 0.34 5.55 4.02
CA LEU A 35 0.68 5.75 5.43
C LEU A 35 0.99 7.22 5.74
N CYS A 36 1.77 7.88 4.89
CA CYS A 36 2.00 9.33 4.97
C CYS A 36 0.67 10.10 4.88
N ALA A 37 -0.21 9.74 3.95
CA ALA A 37 -1.48 10.43 3.76
C ALA A 37 -2.38 10.33 5.00
N ILE A 38 -2.36 9.20 5.73
CA ILE A 38 -3.08 9.03 7.00
C ILE A 38 -2.53 9.97 8.07
N GLU A 39 -1.20 10.13 8.16
CA GLU A 39 -0.54 11.01 9.13
C GLU A 39 -0.82 12.50 8.84
N GLU A 40 -0.97 12.86 7.57
CA GLU A 40 -1.25 14.22 7.10
C GLU A 40 -2.72 14.63 7.22
N LEU A 41 -3.63 13.69 7.54
CA LEU A 41 -5.05 14.01 7.66
C LEU A 41 -5.33 14.94 8.84
N PRO A 42 -6.23 15.93 8.68
CA PRO A 42 -6.79 16.63 9.83
C PRO A 42 -7.42 15.63 10.81
N ASN A 43 -7.21 15.84 12.11
CA ASN A 43 -7.72 14.93 13.17
C ASN A 43 -9.22 14.63 13.03
N THR A 44 -10.03 15.62 12.64
CA THR A 44 -11.47 15.45 12.41
C THR A 44 -11.77 14.48 11.28
N VAL A 45 -11.03 14.58 10.16
CA VAL A 45 -11.18 13.69 9.00
C VAL A 45 -10.69 12.29 9.34
N HIS A 46 -9.55 12.19 10.00
CA HIS A 46 -9.02 10.91 10.46
C HIS A 46 -10.03 10.19 11.38
N GLN A 47 -10.59 10.89 12.37
CA GLN A 47 -11.59 10.29 13.26
C GLN A 47 -12.85 9.84 12.48
N ASN A 48 -13.35 10.66 11.55
CA ASN A 48 -14.49 10.29 10.72
C ASN A 48 -14.23 9.02 9.90
N LEU A 49 -13.02 8.85 9.36
CA LEU A 49 -12.64 7.65 8.60
C LEU A 49 -12.53 6.41 9.50
N LEU A 50 -12.05 6.56 10.73
CA LEU A 50 -12.03 5.47 11.72
C LEU A 50 -13.44 5.06 12.14
N ASP A 51 -14.33 6.02 12.37
CA ASP A 51 -15.73 5.77 12.73
C ASP A 51 -16.49 5.07 11.59
N ALA A 52 -16.30 5.54 10.35
CA ALA A 52 -16.88 4.90 9.18
C ALA A 52 -16.32 3.48 8.97
N SER A 53 -15.01 3.29 9.18
CA SER A 53 -14.36 1.97 9.14
C SER A 53 -14.91 1.02 10.22
N LEU A 54 -15.21 1.53 11.41
CA LEU A 54 -15.85 0.76 12.47
C LEU A 54 -17.27 0.34 12.11
N ARG A 55 -18.09 1.25 11.57
CA ARG A 55 -19.44 0.94 11.08
C ARG A 55 -19.42 -0.09 9.96
N PHE A 56 -18.48 0.03 9.02
CA PHE A 56 -18.32 -0.97 7.97
C PHE A 56 -17.99 -2.36 8.55
N LEU A 57 -17.06 -2.45 9.51
CA LEU A 57 -16.70 -3.73 10.10
C LEU A 57 -17.82 -4.32 11.00
N SER A 58 -18.66 -3.50 11.61
CA SER A 58 -19.76 -3.95 12.47
C SER A 58 -21.02 -4.30 11.69
N ASP A 59 -21.44 -3.41 10.80
CA ASP A 59 -22.78 -3.39 10.22
C ASP A 59 -22.75 -3.50 8.69
N GLN A 60 -21.56 -3.66 8.09
CA GLN A 60 -21.36 -3.68 6.63
C GLN A 60 -21.89 -2.42 5.93
N ASP A 61 -21.89 -1.28 6.63
CA ASP A 61 -22.33 0.00 6.09
C ASP A 61 -21.37 0.52 5.02
N ARG A 62 -21.67 0.14 3.77
CA ARG A 62 -20.90 0.53 2.57
C ARG A 62 -21.10 2.00 2.21
N ILE A 63 -22.20 2.61 2.64
CA ILE A 63 -22.52 4.00 2.31
C ILE A 63 -21.64 4.91 3.16
N ALA A 64 -21.64 4.72 4.48
CA ALA A 64 -20.84 5.55 5.38
C ALA A 64 -19.34 5.53 5.06
N ILE A 65 -18.79 4.34 4.75
CA ILE A 65 -17.37 4.24 4.34
C ILE A 65 -17.11 4.87 2.98
N SER A 66 -18.05 4.80 2.02
CA SER A 66 -17.88 5.48 0.73
C SER A 66 -17.89 6.99 0.90
N GLU A 67 -18.87 7.53 1.63
CA GLU A 67 -19.02 8.97 1.87
C GLU A 67 -17.82 9.55 2.62
N ALA A 68 -17.29 8.85 3.62
CA ALA A 68 -16.13 9.31 4.39
C ALA A 68 -14.87 9.49 3.53
N TYR A 69 -14.71 8.72 2.45
CA TYR A 69 -13.58 8.84 1.52
C TYR A 69 -13.78 9.86 0.39
N GLN A 70 -15.00 10.39 0.22
CA GLN A 70 -15.29 11.40 -0.81
C GLN A 70 -14.98 12.83 -0.38
N VAL A 71 -14.43 13.03 0.82
CA VAL A 71 -14.02 14.34 1.31
C VAL A 71 -12.71 14.78 0.67
N ASP A 72 -12.59 16.07 0.32
CA ASP A 72 -11.43 16.65 -0.38
C ASP A 72 -10.08 16.40 0.33
N ASP A 73 -10.08 16.18 1.64
CA ASP A 73 -8.86 16.00 2.41
C ASP A 73 -8.16 14.67 2.12
N VAL A 74 -8.87 13.63 1.67
CA VAL A 74 -8.27 12.34 1.27
C VAL A 74 -7.44 12.46 -0.02
N PRO A 75 -7.99 12.92 -1.17
CA PRO A 75 -7.19 13.11 -2.37
C PRO A 75 -6.10 14.16 -2.16
N ARG A 76 -6.35 15.18 -1.33
CA ARG A 76 -5.37 16.21 -1.00
C ARG A 76 -4.19 15.67 -0.20
N SER A 77 -4.41 14.85 0.83
CA SER A 77 -3.31 14.29 1.62
C SER A 77 -2.47 13.30 0.79
N LEU A 78 -3.13 12.44 0.01
CA LEU A 78 -2.45 11.53 -0.92
C LEU A 78 -1.56 12.28 -1.93
N THR A 79 -2.09 13.34 -2.55
CA THR A 79 -1.34 14.14 -3.52
C THR A 79 -0.11 14.81 -2.92
N ARG A 80 -0.15 15.21 -1.63
CA ARG A 80 1.01 15.78 -0.93
C ARG A 80 2.11 14.76 -0.66
N CYS A 81 1.76 13.48 -0.48
CA CYS A 81 2.70 12.42 -0.15
C CYS A 81 3.42 11.82 -1.36
N TYR A 82 2.85 11.91 -2.58
CA TYR A 82 3.46 11.34 -3.78
C TYR A 82 4.86 11.86 -4.11
N PRO A 83 5.16 13.17 -4.04
CA PRO A 83 6.51 13.67 -4.33
C PRO A 83 7.59 13.08 -3.42
N VAL A 84 7.20 12.63 -2.22
CA VAL A 84 8.11 12.05 -1.22
C VAL A 84 8.26 10.55 -1.42
N HIS A 85 7.16 9.85 -1.70
CA HIS A 85 7.11 8.39 -1.62
C HIS A 85 7.00 7.67 -2.98
N ALA A 86 6.72 8.37 -4.08
CA ALA A 86 6.51 7.80 -5.41
C ALA A 86 7.62 8.14 -6.41
N ALA A 87 8.82 8.44 -5.92
CA ALA A 87 9.92 8.99 -6.73
C ALA A 87 10.38 8.06 -7.86
N ILE A 88 10.27 6.73 -7.68
CA ILE A 88 10.67 5.75 -8.69
C ILE A 88 9.53 5.47 -9.66
N THR A 89 8.31 5.24 -9.16
CA THR A 89 7.17 4.82 -9.99
C THR A 89 6.58 6.00 -10.76
N LEU A 90 6.42 7.14 -10.11
CA LEU A 90 5.88 8.39 -10.66
C LEU A 90 6.98 9.44 -10.84
N GLY A 91 8.18 9.01 -11.22
CA GLY A 91 9.31 9.89 -11.50
C GLY A 91 9.03 10.90 -12.64
N LYS A 92 10.08 11.45 -13.24
CA LYS A 92 9.99 12.65 -14.11
C LYS A 92 9.06 12.56 -15.34
N SER A 93 8.55 11.39 -15.69
CA SER A 93 7.53 11.23 -16.74
C SER A 93 6.68 9.99 -16.45
N TYR A 94 5.41 10.21 -16.12
CA TYR A 94 4.38 9.18 -16.03
C TYR A 94 3.20 9.55 -16.92
N SER A 95 2.49 8.55 -17.43
CA SER A 95 1.21 8.75 -18.11
C SER A 95 0.10 9.04 -17.09
N GLU A 96 -0.96 9.72 -17.51
CA GLU A 96 -2.15 9.94 -16.67
C GLU A 96 -2.73 8.61 -16.16
N ARG A 97 -2.64 7.55 -16.97
CA ARG A 97 -3.07 6.19 -16.58
C ARG A 97 -2.23 5.64 -15.42
N GLU A 98 -0.90 5.79 -15.47
CA GLU A 98 -0.02 5.34 -14.38
C GLU A 98 -0.27 6.14 -13.10
N PHE A 99 -0.49 7.45 -13.23
CA PHE A 99 -0.87 8.28 -12.07
C PHE A 99 -2.20 7.84 -11.46
N ALA A 100 -3.24 7.68 -12.27
CA ALA A 100 -4.56 7.27 -11.79
C ALA A 100 -4.51 5.89 -11.12
N HIS A 101 -3.76 4.94 -11.70
CA HIS A 101 -3.56 3.62 -11.11
C HIS A 101 -2.79 3.69 -9.80
N PHE A 102 -1.71 4.49 -9.74
CA PHE A 102 -0.96 4.69 -8.51
C PHE A 102 -1.82 5.32 -7.41
N TYR A 103 -2.63 6.30 -7.78
CA TYR A 103 -3.57 6.95 -6.87
C TYR A 103 -4.58 5.95 -6.31
N ASP A 104 -5.27 5.19 -7.18
CA ASP A 104 -6.30 4.22 -6.76
C ASP A 104 -5.74 3.19 -5.78
N LEU A 105 -4.57 2.61 -6.08
CA LEU A 105 -3.98 1.61 -5.19
C LEU A 105 -3.45 2.23 -3.88
N SER A 106 -2.96 3.46 -3.89
CA SER A 106 -2.59 4.18 -2.65
C SER A 106 -3.81 4.43 -1.77
N GLU A 107 -4.94 4.86 -2.34
CA GLU A 107 -6.19 5.05 -1.59
C GLU A 107 -6.72 3.72 -1.03
N ARG A 108 -6.57 2.61 -1.77
CA ARG A 108 -6.92 1.27 -1.27
C ARG A 108 -6.02 0.81 -0.13
N PHE A 109 -4.71 1.08 -0.18
CA PHE A 109 -3.81 0.84 0.96
C PHE A 109 -4.27 1.65 2.18
N MET A 110 -4.61 2.92 1.98
CA MET A 110 -5.12 3.79 3.05
C MET A 110 -6.37 3.22 3.72
N ARG A 111 -7.36 2.80 2.91
CA ARG A 111 -8.57 2.09 3.36
C ARG A 111 -8.24 0.86 4.19
N PHE A 112 -7.34 0.03 3.68
CA PHE A 112 -6.93 -1.19 4.35
C PHE A 112 -6.24 -0.92 5.69
N HIS A 113 -5.36 0.07 5.78
CA HIS A 113 -4.67 0.42 7.02
C HIS A 113 -5.62 0.95 8.09
N LEU A 114 -6.57 1.82 7.74
CA LEU A 114 -7.57 2.34 8.66
C LEU A 114 -8.52 1.23 9.17
N LEU A 115 -8.90 0.28 8.30
CA LEU A 115 -9.66 -0.91 8.70
C LEU A 115 -8.86 -1.78 9.68
N LEU A 116 -7.57 -2.01 9.42
CA LEU A 116 -6.71 -2.77 10.33
C LEU A 116 -6.53 -2.07 11.68
N GLU A 117 -6.43 -0.74 11.69
CA GLU A 117 -6.34 0.04 12.92
C GLU A 117 -7.57 -0.16 13.79
N VAL A 118 -8.76 -0.04 13.21
CA VAL A 118 -10.02 -0.28 13.93
C VAL A 118 -10.14 -1.74 14.37
N ALA A 119 -9.80 -2.70 13.51
CA ALA A 119 -9.84 -4.12 13.85
C ALA A 119 -8.88 -4.48 15.01
N LYS A 120 -7.71 -3.82 15.07
CA LYS A 120 -6.75 -3.93 16.17
C LYS A 120 -7.32 -3.31 17.45
N LYS A 121 -7.80 -2.07 17.39
CA LYS A 121 -8.34 -1.32 18.56
C LYS A 121 -9.57 -2.00 19.16
N SER A 122 -10.40 -2.62 18.34
CA SER A 122 -11.60 -3.36 18.76
C SER A 122 -11.34 -4.81 19.19
N GLY A 123 -10.09 -5.29 19.15
CA GLY A 123 -9.75 -6.67 19.50
C GLY A 123 -10.27 -7.73 18.52
N ARG A 124 -10.75 -7.33 17.33
CA ARG A 124 -11.27 -8.25 16.30
C ARG A 124 -10.18 -9.09 15.63
N LEU A 125 -8.94 -8.57 15.57
CA LEU A 125 -7.80 -9.27 15.00
C LEU A 125 -6.62 -9.32 15.99
N THR A 126 -5.99 -10.49 16.06
CA THR A 126 -4.72 -10.68 16.77
C THR A 126 -3.54 -10.08 15.98
N PRO A 127 -2.40 -9.78 16.62
CA PRO A 127 -1.19 -9.31 15.91
C PRO A 127 -0.75 -10.23 14.77
N LYS A 128 -0.85 -11.55 14.95
CA LYS A 128 -0.53 -12.53 13.91
C LYS A 128 -1.48 -12.43 12.71
N GLN A 129 -2.77 -12.21 12.95
CA GLN A 129 -3.75 -12.02 11.87
C GLN A 129 -3.54 -10.69 11.15
N ILE A 130 -3.17 -9.62 11.87
CA ILE A 130 -2.82 -8.33 11.27
C ILE A 130 -1.61 -8.48 10.34
N GLY A 131 -0.55 -9.18 10.78
CA GLY A 131 0.63 -9.44 9.93
C GLY A 131 0.26 -10.17 8.64
N LYS A 132 -0.49 -11.27 8.75
CA LYS A 132 -0.99 -12.02 7.57
C LYS A 132 -1.87 -11.18 6.66
N ALA A 133 -2.73 -10.34 7.22
CA ALA A 133 -3.59 -9.47 6.43
C ALA A 133 -2.77 -8.46 5.64
N LYS A 134 -1.73 -7.86 6.24
CA LYS A 134 -0.81 -6.93 5.56
C LYS A 134 -0.08 -7.61 4.41
N GLU A 135 0.50 -8.79 4.64
CA GLU A 135 1.17 -9.58 3.60
C GLU A 135 0.21 -9.93 2.44
N ALA A 136 -1.00 -10.36 2.76
CA ALA A 136 -2.01 -10.70 1.76
C ALA A 136 -2.46 -9.46 0.95
N ASN A 137 -2.65 -8.31 1.60
CA ASN A 137 -3.00 -7.07 0.94
C ASN A 137 -1.87 -6.59 0.01
N PHE A 138 -0.63 -6.60 0.51
CA PHE A 138 0.55 -6.24 -0.28
C PHE A 138 0.66 -7.11 -1.53
N GLU A 139 0.56 -8.44 -1.38
CA GLU A 139 0.63 -9.36 -2.51
C GLU A 139 -0.54 -9.18 -3.49
N SER A 140 -1.74 -8.86 -2.99
CA SER A 140 -2.88 -8.54 -3.85
C SER A 140 -2.65 -7.26 -4.67
N MET A 141 -2.16 -6.19 -4.05
CA MET A 141 -1.85 -4.94 -4.75
C MET A 141 -0.70 -5.12 -5.74
N ARG A 142 0.31 -5.94 -5.39
CA ARG A 142 1.40 -6.30 -6.29
C ARG A 142 0.92 -7.03 -7.54
N LYS A 143 -0.04 -7.96 -7.40
CA LYS A 143 -0.66 -8.64 -8.54
C LYS A 143 -1.38 -7.66 -9.47
N ILE A 144 -2.11 -6.70 -8.91
CA ILE A 144 -2.77 -5.64 -9.71
C ILE A 144 -1.72 -4.76 -10.38
N ASN A 145 -0.63 -4.42 -9.70
CA ASN A 145 0.47 -3.66 -10.28
C ASN A 145 1.18 -4.38 -11.42
N LEU A 146 1.30 -5.72 -11.39
CA LEU A 146 1.87 -6.50 -12.49
C LEU A 146 1.07 -6.40 -13.79
N GLU A 147 -0.22 -6.04 -13.73
CA GLU A 147 -1.04 -5.84 -14.93
C GLU A 147 -0.75 -4.51 -15.63
N LEU A 148 -0.05 -3.58 -14.97
CA LEU A 148 0.29 -2.26 -15.51
C LEU A 148 1.80 -2.00 -15.63
N TYR A 149 2.60 -2.42 -14.64
CA TYR A 149 4.02 -2.12 -14.47
C TYR A 149 4.93 -3.32 -14.71
#